data_AF-A0A6B3H6Y6-F1
#
_entry.id   AF-A0A6B3H6Y6-F1
#
_cell.length_a   1.000
_cell.length_b   1.000
_cell.length_c   1.000
_cell.angle_alpha   90.00
_cell.angle_beta   90.00
_cell.angle_gamma   90.00
#
_symmetry.space_group_name_H-M   'P 1'
#
loop_
_entity.id
_entity.type
_entity.pdbx_description
1 polymer ?
#
loop_
_entity_poly.entity_id
_entity_poly.type
_entity_poly.pdbx_seq_one_letter_code
_entity_poly.pdbx_strand_id
1 'polypeptide(L)'
;AIWQDLAAGAVPETGPVPFSMREWSLLLRAAAEAPALRDELPHWRRTLSRGRGPGDGRLADVELSPSNDVYATAGELSLTLPPDLTAPLLTTVPAVFGTHTNEVLLTALAVAVAAWRRD
;
A
#
# COMPACT_ATOMS: atom_id res chain seq x y z
N ALA A 1 24.29 -9.82 11.65
CA ALA A 1 23.52 -9.24 10.53
C ALA A 1 24.49 -8.59 9.57
N ILE A 2 24.25 -8.59 8.25
CA ILE A 2 25.14 -8.01 7.22
C ILE A 2 25.69 -6.63 7.62
N TRP A 3 24.87 -5.79 8.24
CA TRP A 3 25.26 -4.49 8.78
C TRP A 3 26.28 -4.53 9.91
N GLN A 4 26.19 -5.52 10.79
CA GLN A 4 27.18 -5.76 11.86
C GLN A 4 28.49 -6.29 11.29
N ASP A 5 28.44 -7.14 10.27
CA ASP A 5 29.64 -7.68 9.62
C ASP A 5 30.40 -6.57 8.89
N LEU A 6 29.68 -5.70 8.17
CA LEU A 6 30.24 -4.49 7.57
C LEU A 6 30.84 -3.54 8.62
N ALA A 7 30.13 -3.31 9.73
CA ALA A 7 30.62 -2.44 10.81
C ALA A 7 31.88 -3.00 11.50
N ALA A 8 32.05 -4.32 11.49
CA ALA A 8 33.22 -5.01 12.03
C ALA A 8 34.37 -5.18 11.01
N GLY A 9 34.24 -4.68 9.79
CA GLY A 9 35.24 -4.84 8.72
C GLY A 9 35.32 -6.26 8.15
N ALA A 10 34.33 -7.10 8.42
CA ALA A 10 34.20 -8.43 7.85
C ALA A 10 33.52 -8.37 6.47
N VAL A 11 33.82 -9.33 5.60
CA VAL A 11 33.09 -9.52 4.34
C VAL A 11 31.73 -10.13 4.68
N PRO A 12 30.59 -9.47 4.38
CA PRO A 12 29.29 -10.02 4.71
C PRO A 12 28.95 -11.16 3.77
N GLU A 13 28.50 -12.28 4.32
CA GLU A 13 27.89 -13.33 3.52
C GLU A 13 26.44 -12.94 3.22
N THR A 14 26.11 -12.79 1.93
CA THR A 14 24.72 -12.69 1.52
C THR A 14 24.12 -14.08 1.41
N GLY A 15 22.92 -14.26 1.97
CA GLY A 15 22.14 -15.47 1.74
C GLY A 15 21.87 -15.69 0.25
N PRO A 16 21.50 -16.91 -0.16
CA PRO A 16 21.19 -17.21 -1.55
C PRO A 16 20.06 -16.30 -2.05
N VAL A 17 20.20 -15.79 -3.28
CA VAL A 17 19.11 -15.06 -3.95
C VAL A 17 18.15 -16.11 -4.52
N PRO A 18 16.92 -16.23 -4.00
CA PRO A 18 16.03 -17.35 -4.36
C PRO A 18 15.53 -17.25 -5.81
N PHE A 19 15.38 -16.03 -6.33
CA PHE A 19 14.95 -15.78 -7.70
C PHE A 19 15.60 -14.51 -8.24
N SER A 20 16.12 -14.57 -9.47
CA SER A 20 16.48 -13.37 -10.20
C SER A 20 15.23 -12.59 -10.63
N MET A 21 15.36 -11.27 -10.83
CA MET A 21 14.29 -10.44 -11.39
C MET A 21 13.77 -10.97 -12.74
N ARG A 22 14.66 -11.57 -13.54
CA ARG A 22 14.29 -12.21 -14.80
C ARG A 22 13.38 -13.41 -14.59
N GLU A 23 13.76 -14.33 -13.70
CA GLU A 23 12.96 -15.52 -13.39
C GLU A 23 11.61 -15.12 -12.82
N TRP A 24 11.57 -14.18 -11.88
CA TRP A 24 10.33 -13.63 -11.34
C TRP A 24 9.42 -13.06 -12.43
N SER A 25 9.97 -12.27 -13.36
CA SER A 25 9.21 -11.65 -14.46
C SER A 25 8.60 -12.68 -15.41
N LEU A 26 9.33 -13.77 -15.70
CA LEU A 26 8.82 -14.87 -16.52
C LEU A 26 7.71 -15.64 -15.81
N LEU A 27 7.86 -15.90 -14.51
CA LEU A 27 6.82 -16.53 -13.70
C LEU A 27 5.57 -15.65 -13.62
N LEU A 28 5.72 -14.34 -13.45
CA LEU A 28 4.61 -13.40 -13.43
C LEU A 28 3.83 -13.38 -14.75
N ARG A 29 4.53 -13.44 -15.90
CA ARG A 29 3.89 -13.59 -17.21
C ARG A 29 3.06 -14.87 -17.27
N ALA A 30 3.63 -16.00 -16.88
CA ALA A 30 2.94 -17.27 -16.89
C ALA A 30 1.71 -17.27 -15.95
N ALA A 31 1.86 -16.68 -14.75
CA ALA A 31 0.78 -16.53 -13.79
C ALA A 31 -0.36 -15.65 -14.32
N ALA A 32 -0.05 -14.62 -15.13
CA ALA A 32 -1.07 -13.77 -15.75
C ALA A 32 -2.01 -14.53 -16.70
N GLU A 33 -1.57 -15.68 -17.22
CA GLU A 33 -2.37 -16.56 -18.07
C GLU A 33 -3.08 -17.68 -17.29
N ALA A 34 -2.89 -17.77 -15.98
CA ALA A 34 -3.51 -18.80 -15.15
C ALA A 34 -5.03 -18.61 -15.07
N PRO A 35 -5.85 -19.69 -15.18
CA PRO A 35 -7.29 -19.63 -15.03
C PRO A 35 -7.73 -18.99 -13.70
N ALA A 36 -7.04 -19.30 -12.60
CA ALA A 36 -7.34 -18.75 -11.28
C ALA A 36 -7.35 -17.21 -11.25
N LEU A 37 -6.44 -16.57 -11.99
CA LEU A 37 -6.41 -15.10 -12.08
C LEU A 37 -7.54 -14.57 -12.97
N ARG A 38 -7.88 -15.29 -14.06
CA ARG A 38 -9.02 -14.92 -14.91
C ARG A 38 -10.35 -15.01 -14.17
N ASP A 39 -10.47 -15.95 -13.23
CA ASP A 39 -11.66 -16.13 -12.40
C ASP A 39 -11.90 -14.97 -11.43
N GLU A 40 -10.89 -14.12 -11.18
CA GLU A 40 -11.05 -12.87 -10.43
C GLU A 40 -11.70 -11.75 -11.25
N LEU A 41 -11.77 -11.86 -12.59
CA LEU A 41 -12.28 -10.79 -13.46
C LEU A 41 -13.68 -10.27 -13.06
N PRO A 42 -14.65 -11.12 -12.66
CA PRO A 42 -15.94 -10.63 -12.19
C PRO A 42 -15.83 -9.78 -10.91
N HIS A 43 -14.90 -10.10 -10.00
CA HIS A 43 -14.66 -9.28 -8.81
C HIS A 43 -14.16 -7.89 -9.21
N TRP A 44 -13.11 -7.82 -10.02
CA TRP A 44 -12.52 -6.55 -10.47
C TRP A 44 -13.51 -5.68 -11.26
N ARG A 45 -14.33 -6.29 -12.13
CA ARG A 45 -15.40 -5.59 -12.85
C ARG A 45 -16.43 -4.97 -11.90
N ARG A 46 -16.87 -5.71 -10.87
CA ARG A 46 -17.79 -5.17 -9.85
C ARG A 46 -17.15 -4.02 -9.09
N THR A 47 -15.90 -4.16 -8.65
CA THR A 47 -15.17 -3.12 -7.92
C THR A 47 -15.09 -1.82 -8.73
N LEU A 48 -14.73 -1.89 -10.02
CA LEU A 48 -14.63 -0.73 -10.90
C LEU A 48 -15.98 -0.12 -11.29
N SER A 49 -17.08 -0.89 -11.22
CA SER A 49 -18.43 -0.38 -11.53
C SER A 49 -19.03 0.48 -10.41
N ARG A 50 -18.54 0.33 -9.16
CA ARG A 50 -19.11 1.00 -7.98
C ARG A 50 -18.71 2.47 -7.83
N GLY A 51 -17.67 2.93 -8.52
CA GLY A 51 -17.13 4.30 -8.41
C GLY A 51 -17.44 5.20 -9.61
N ARG A 52 -18.67 5.13 -10.17
CA ARG A 52 -19.06 5.85 -11.41
C ARG A 52 -20.24 6.82 -11.24
N GLY A 53 -20.54 7.25 -10.01
CA GLY A 53 -21.41 8.42 -9.81
C GLY A 53 -20.71 9.72 -10.21
N PRO A 54 -21.44 10.80 -10.56
CA PRO A 54 -20.85 12.13 -10.68
C PRO A 54 -20.18 12.53 -9.35
N GLY A 55 -18.88 12.82 -9.38
CA GLY A 55 -18.08 13.13 -8.18
C GLY A 55 -17.51 11.92 -7.43
N ASP A 56 -17.89 10.70 -7.82
CA ASP A 56 -17.44 9.47 -7.19
C ASP A 56 -15.99 9.16 -7.61
N GLY A 57 -15.07 9.19 -6.65
CA GLY A 57 -13.63 9.02 -6.87
C GLY A 57 -12.81 10.32 -6.96
N ARG A 58 -13.43 11.51 -7.04
CA ARG A 58 -12.69 12.79 -6.94
C ARG A 58 -12.39 13.08 -5.48
N LEU A 59 -11.12 13.25 -5.13
CA LEU A 59 -10.73 13.72 -3.79
C LEU A 59 -11.07 15.20 -3.60
N ALA A 60 -11.01 16.02 -4.66
CA ALA A 60 -11.41 17.42 -4.63
C ALA A 60 -12.19 17.81 -5.90
N ASP A 61 -13.03 18.84 -5.78
CA ASP A 61 -13.77 19.45 -6.90
C ASP A 61 -12.89 20.37 -7.76
N VAL A 62 -11.65 19.95 -8.00
CA VAL A 62 -10.66 20.63 -8.82
C VAL A 62 -10.15 19.66 -9.88
N GLU A 63 -9.94 20.14 -11.10
CA GLU A 63 -9.34 19.35 -12.18
C GLU A 63 -7.82 19.30 -12.03
N LEU A 64 -7.23 18.17 -12.38
CA LEU A 64 -5.78 18.01 -12.34
C LEU A 64 -5.12 18.87 -13.43
N SER A 65 -4.06 19.59 -13.07
CA SER A 65 -3.22 20.39 -13.96
C SER A 65 -1.97 19.60 -14.35
N PRO A 66 -1.79 19.18 -15.62
CA PRO A 66 -0.64 18.38 -16.03
C PRO A 66 0.73 19.06 -15.84
N SER A 67 0.77 20.40 -15.75
CA SER A 67 2.00 21.16 -15.53
C SER A 67 2.35 21.32 -14.06
N ASN A 68 1.41 21.09 -13.14
CA ASN A 68 1.58 21.32 -11.71
C ASN A 68 1.32 20.08 -10.84
N ASP A 69 0.54 19.09 -11.30
CA ASP A 69 0.30 17.86 -10.54
C ASP A 69 1.35 16.80 -10.90
N VAL A 70 2.60 17.17 -10.68
CA VAL A 70 3.77 16.33 -10.90
C VAL A 70 4.48 16.07 -9.58
N TYR A 71 5.31 15.02 -9.52
CA TYR A 71 6.04 14.68 -8.29
C TYR A 71 6.93 15.85 -7.80
N ALA A 72 7.49 16.63 -8.71
CA ALA A 72 8.39 17.74 -8.37
C ALA A 72 7.73 18.88 -7.57
N THR A 73 6.42 19.03 -7.66
CA THR A 73 5.61 20.07 -7.01
C THR A 73 4.74 19.50 -5.89
N ALA A 74 4.82 18.19 -5.64
CA ALA A 74 4.12 17.55 -4.55
C ALA A 74 4.64 18.05 -3.19
N GLY A 75 3.73 18.42 -2.29
CA GLY A 75 4.04 18.70 -0.89
C GLY A 75 3.94 17.44 -0.04
N GLU A 76 4.59 17.45 1.12
CA GLU A 76 4.50 16.39 2.13
C GLU A 76 4.08 16.98 3.48
N LEU A 77 3.11 16.35 4.13
CA LEU A 77 2.75 16.60 5.52
C LEU A 77 2.88 15.28 6.29
N SER A 78 3.77 15.27 7.27
CA SER A 78 4.07 14.09 8.08
C SER A 78 3.73 14.35 9.55
N LEU A 79 3.01 13.40 10.15
CA LEU A 79 2.62 13.41 11.56
C LEU A 79 3.13 12.14 12.24
N THR A 80 3.63 12.29 13.47
CA THR A 80 4.17 11.18 14.25
C THR A 80 3.27 10.92 15.45
N LEU A 81 2.80 9.67 15.57
CA LEU A 81 2.06 9.23 16.75
C LEU A 81 3.03 8.84 17.87
N PRO A 82 2.74 9.19 19.13
CA PRO A 82 3.57 8.80 20.25
C PRO A 82 3.52 7.26 20.47
N PRO A 83 4.53 6.67 21.14
CA PRO A 83 4.65 5.22 21.27
C PRO A 83 3.50 4.54 22.01
N ASP A 84 2.88 5.23 22.98
CA ASP A 84 1.72 4.77 23.74
C ASP A 84 0.48 4.56 22.87
N LEU A 85 0.35 5.31 21.76
CA LEU A 85 -0.68 5.09 20.74
C LEU A 85 -0.26 4.08 19.66
N THR A 86 1.02 4.10 19.27
CA THR A 86 1.52 3.24 18.19
C THR A 86 1.62 1.77 18.62
N ALA A 87 2.04 1.50 19.86
CA ALA A 87 2.20 0.14 20.37
C ALA A 87 0.90 -0.70 20.29
N PRO A 88 -0.26 -0.25 20.83
CA PRO A 88 -1.49 -1.03 20.71
C PRO A 88 -2.00 -1.12 19.28
N LEU A 89 -1.76 -0.09 18.44
CA LEU A 89 -2.12 -0.10 17.03
C LEU A 89 -1.36 -1.17 16.23
N LEU A 90 -0.11 -1.45 16.57
CA LEU A 90 0.71 -2.48 15.91
C LEU A 90 0.52 -3.89 16.48
N THR A 91 -0.17 -4.05 17.63
CA THR A 91 -0.22 -5.32 18.36
C THR A 91 -1.63 -5.71 18.77
N THR A 92 -2.19 -5.04 19.77
CA THR A 92 -3.46 -5.39 20.41
C THR A 92 -4.63 -5.24 19.46
N VAL A 93 -4.71 -4.15 18.70
CA VAL A 93 -5.86 -3.87 17.83
C VAL A 93 -5.98 -4.92 16.71
N PRO A 94 -4.94 -5.20 15.90
CA PRO A 94 -5.03 -6.24 14.88
C PRO A 94 -5.37 -7.62 15.47
N ALA A 95 -4.81 -7.95 16.64
CA ALA A 95 -5.06 -9.23 17.30
C ALA A 95 -6.52 -9.42 17.74
N VAL A 96 -7.17 -8.39 18.26
CA VAL A 96 -8.58 -8.46 18.71
C VAL A 96 -9.53 -8.60 17.52
N PHE A 97 -9.22 -7.99 16.38
CA PHE A 97 -10.08 -8.01 15.19
C PHE A 97 -9.71 -9.10 14.17
N GLY A 98 -8.64 -9.86 14.40
CA GLY A 98 -8.15 -10.86 13.46
C GLY A 98 -7.69 -10.25 12.13
N THR A 99 -7.11 -9.05 12.17
CA THR A 99 -6.61 -8.33 10.99
C THR A 99 -5.09 -8.18 11.04
N HIS A 100 -4.49 -7.64 9.99
CA HIS A 100 -3.15 -7.06 10.09
C HIS A 100 -3.26 -5.56 10.40
N THR A 101 -2.10 -4.92 10.58
CA THR A 101 -1.99 -3.48 10.82
C THR A 101 -2.53 -2.66 9.65
N ASN A 102 -2.35 -3.13 8.41
CA ASN A 102 -2.76 -2.40 7.22
C ASN A 102 -4.27 -2.16 7.17
N GLU A 103 -5.08 -3.12 7.60
CA GLU A 103 -6.54 -3.00 7.65
C GLU A 103 -6.97 -1.96 8.68
N VAL A 104 -6.27 -1.86 9.81
CA VAL A 104 -6.51 -0.82 10.84
C VAL A 104 -6.22 0.57 10.26
N LEU A 105 -5.08 0.73 9.59
CA LEU A 105 -4.68 2.00 8.97
C LEU A 105 -5.61 2.42 7.82
N LEU A 106 -6.01 1.48 6.96
CA LEU A 106 -6.96 1.73 5.87
C LEU A 106 -8.34 2.13 6.41
N THR A 107 -8.78 1.54 7.52
CA THR A 107 -10.01 1.92 8.20
C THR A 107 -9.92 3.35 8.73
N ALA A 108 -8.82 3.70 9.40
CA ALA A 108 -8.59 5.06 9.89
C ALA A 108 -8.57 6.09 8.75
N LEU A 109 -7.92 5.77 7.63
CA LEU A 109 -7.91 6.62 6.43
C LEU A 109 -9.33 6.83 5.88
N ALA A 110 -10.13 5.77 5.77
CA ALA A 110 -11.52 5.88 5.30
C ALA A 110 -12.37 6.77 6.21
N VAL A 111 -12.22 6.64 7.53
CA VAL A 111 -12.91 7.50 8.52
C VAL A 111 -12.45 8.95 8.39
N ALA A 112 -11.15 9.21 8.28
CA ALA A 112 -10.60 10.56 8.15
C ALA A 112 -11.09 11.25 6.88
N VAL A 113 -11.06 10.55 5.73
CA VAL A 113 -11.55 11.09 4.44
C VAL A 113 -13.06 11.34 4.50
N ALA A 114 -13.84 10.46 5.13
CA ALA A 114 -15.29 10.65 5.29
C ALA A 114 -15.65 11.79 6.26
N ALA A 115 -14.83 12.06 7.27
CA ALA A 115 -14.97 13.24 8.12
C ALA A 115 -14.63 14.51 7.34
N TRP A 116 -13.47 14.54 6.69
CA TRP A 116 -13.00 15.70 5.92
C TRP A 116 -13.96 16.11 4.79
N ARG A 117 -14.65 15.17 4.13
CA ARG A 117 -15.65 15.48 3.09
C ARG A 117 -16.95 16.10 3.63
N ARG A 118 -17.21 15.99 4.93
CA ARG A 118 -18.44 16.54 5.55
C ARG A 118 -18.24 17.95 6.10
N ASP A 119 -17.00 18.32 6.37
CA ASP A 119 -16.59 19.66 6.82
C ASP A 119 -16.50 20.62 5.62
#